data_AF-A0A6G4WUJ3-F1
#
_entry.id   AF-A0A6G4WUJ3-F1
#
_cell.length_a   1.000
_cell.length_b   1.000
_cell.length_c   1.000
_cell.angle_alpha   90.00
_cell.angle_beta   90.00
_cell.angle_gamma   90.00
#
_symmetry.space_group_name_H-M   'P 1'
#
loop_
_entity.id
_entity.type
_entity.pdbx_description
1 polymer ?
#
loop_
_entity_poly.entity_id
_entity_poly.type
_entity_poly.pdbx_seq_one_letter_code
_entity_poly.pdbx_strand_id
1 'polypeptide(L)' 'MRRWTEWTPFSYPFNMTQQPAASVPCGTDGRGLPAGVQLVGARHADGLVLAASHALFEAGVASGMVPPAG' A
#
# COMPACT_ATOMS: atom_id res chain seq x y z
N MET A 1 -14.23 1.60 18.36
CA MET A 1 -12.77 1.55 18.49
C MET A 1 -12.41 1.80 19.95
N ARG A 2 -11.73 0.86 20.63
CA ARG A 2 -11.32 0.97 22.05
C ARG A 2 -9.81 1.07 22.22
N ARG A 3 -9.03 0.61 21.24
CA ARG A 3 -7.55 0.72 21.21
C ARG A 3 -7.10 1.43 19.94
N TRP A 4 -6.00 2.19 20.04
CA TRP A 4 -5.43 2.90 18.89
C TRP A 4 -4.91 1.92 17.81
N THR A 5 -4.60 0.67 18.12
CA THR A 5 -4.17 -0.30 17.10
C THR A 5 -5.31 -0.77 16.19
N GLU A 6 -6.57 -0.56 16.58
CA GLU A 6 -7.74 -1.01 15.82
C GLU A 6 -7.98 -0.19 14.54
N TRP A 7 -7.45 1.04 14.44
CA TRP A 7 -7.61 1.87 13.24
C TRP A 7 -6.46 1.71 12.23
N THR A 8 -5.35 1.08 12.61
CA THR A 8 -4.16 0.83 11.77
C THR A 8 -3.63 -0.61 11.82
N PRO A 9 -4.50 -1.64 11.87
CA PRO A 9 -4.06 -3.00 12.18
C PRO A 9 -2.99 -3.52 11.21
N PHE A 10 -3.00 -3.03 9.97
CA PHE A 10 -2.09 -3.46 8.91
C PHE A 10 -0.83 -2.60 8.76
N SER A 11 -0.72 -1.44 9.40
CA SER A 11 0.42 -0.52 9.19
C SER A 11 1.23 -0.26 10.46
N TYR A 12 0.59 -0.25 11.64
CA TYR A 12 1.28 0.05 12.89
C TYR A 12 2.44 -0.90 13.23
N PRO A 13 2.39 -2.23 12.93
CA PRO A 13 3.49 -3.12 13.28
C PRO A 13 4.80 -2.71 12.59
N PHE A 14 4.72 -2.24 11.35
CA PHE A 14 5.89 -1.86 10.55
C PHE A 14 6.51 -0.54 11.01
N ASN A 15 5.72 0.37 11.57
CA ASN A 15 6.26 1.55 12.26
C ASN A 15 7.13 1.16 13.46
N MET A 16 6.75 0.09 14.18
CA MET A 16 7.51 -0.38 15.34
C MET A 16 8.73 -1.23 14.93
N THR A 17 8.60 -2.07 13.90
CA THR A 17 9.69 -2.95 13.44
C THR A 17 10.65 -2.27 12.46
N GLN A 18 10.32 -1.06 11.98
CA GLN A 18 11.11 -0.27 11.05
C GLN A 18 11.35 -0.97 9.70
N GLN A 19 10.41 -1.83 9.29
CA GLN A 19 10.46 -2.43 7.97
C GLN A 19 10.01 -1.40 6.92
N PRO A 20 10.65 -1.35 5.75
CA PRO A 20 10.18 -0.51 4.66
C PRO A 20 8.81 -1.02 4.18
N ALA A 21 7.87 -0.08 4.02
CA ALA A 21 6.53 -0.37 3.55
C ALA A 21 6.10 0.67 2.50
N ALA A 22 5.44 0.21 1.44
CA ALA A 22 4.87 1.05 0.39
C ALA A 22 3.41 0.70 0.16
N SER A 23 2.58 1.70 -0.12
CA SER A 23 1.17 1.53 -0.49
C SER A 23 1.00 1.82 -1.97
N VAL A 24 0.52 0.84 -2.73
CA VAL A 24 0.35 0.93 -4.19
C VAL A 24 -1.13 0.79 -4.52
N PRO A 25 -1.72 1.68 -5.35
CA PRO A 25 -3.10 1.51 -5.83
C PRO A 25 -3.24 0.19 -6.60
N CYS A 26 -4.32 -0.54 -6.35
CA CYS A 26 -4.60 -1.84 -6.99
C CYS A 26 -6.00 -1.96 -7.59
N GLY A 27 -6.57 -0.83 -8.01
CA GLY A 27 -7.89 -0.74 -8.63
C GLY A 27 -8.98 -0.25 -7.69
N THR A 28 -10.23 -0.58 -8.01
CA THR A 28 -11.42 -0.21 -7.24
C THR A 28 -12.22 -1.43 -6.81
N ASP A 29 -12.96 -1.33 -5.71
CA ASP A 29 -13.90 -2.36 -5.28
C ASP A 29 -15.19 -2.35 -6.12
N GLY A 30 -16.11 -3.28 -5.83
CA GLY A 30 -17.41 -3.35 -6.53
C GLY A 30 -18.33 -2.14 -6.33
N ARG A 31 -17.94 -1.17 -5.48
CA ARG A 31 -18.64 0.10 -5.25
C ARG A 31 -17.88 1.29 -5.83
N GLY A 32 -16.77 1.04 -6.54
CA GLY A 32 -15.93 2.08 -7.14
C GLY A 32 -14.99 2.76 -6.15
N LEU A 33 -14.83 2.25 -4.93
CA LEU A 33 -13.90 2.84 -3.95
C LEU A 33 -12.46 2.37 -4.23
N PRO A 34 -11.45 3.26 -4.15
CA PRO A 34 -10.06 2.90 -4.31
C PRO A 34 -9.61 1.80 -3.33
N ALA A 35 -8.94 0.79 -3.86
CA ALA A 35 -8.24 -0.23 -3.10
C ALA A 35 -6.72 -0.08 -3.27
N GLY A 36 -5.98 -0.40 -2.22
CA GLY A 36 -4.52 -0.39 -2.22
C GLY A 36 -3.94 -1.70 -1.70
N VAL A 37 -2.76 -2.06 -2.21
CA VAL A 37 -1.94 -3.16 -1.70
C VAL A 37 -0.75 -2.59 -0.94
N GLN A 38 -0.46 -3.16 0.24
CA GLN A 38 0.70 -2.78 1.05
C GLN A 38 1.82 -3.80 0.84
N LEU A 39 2.95 -3.32 0.32
CA LEU A 39 4.18 -4.09 0.18
C LEU A 39 5.08 -3.83 1.37
N VAL A 40 5.65 -4.88 1.96
CA VAL A 40 6.55 -4.77 3.11
C VAL A 40 7.80 -5.61 2.85
N GLY A 41 8.96 -5.00 3.02
CA GLY A 41 10.26 -5.65 2.85
C GLY A 41 10.93 -6.05 4.16
N ALA A 42 12.04 -6.77 4.04
CA ALA A 42 12.99 -6.90 5.14
C ALA A 42 13.61 -5.52 5.48
N ARG A 43 14.11 -5.35 6.70
CA ARG A 43 14.77 -4.09 7.12
C ARG A 43 15.91 -3.74 6.15
N HIS A 44 15.98 -2.48 5.75
CA HIS A 44 16.94 -1.94 4.75
C HIS A 44 16.78 -2.45 3.31
N ALA A 45 15.68 -3.18 3.01
CA ALA A 45 15.38 -3.65 1.66
C ALA A 45 14.51 -2.66 0.86
N ASP A 46 14.66 -1.36 1.08
CA ASP A 46 13.89 -0.29 0.44
C ASP A 46 13.93 -0.40 -1.09
N GLY A 47 15.11 -0.69 -1.66
CA GLY A 47 15.28 -0.89 -3.09
C GLY A 47 14.40 -2.03 -3.65
N LEU A 48 14.21 -3.11 -2.89
CA LEU A 48 13.33 -4.21 -3.29
C LEU A 48 11.86 -3.81 -3.24
N VAL A 49 11.45 -3.09 -2.19
CA VAL A 49 10.07 -2.60 -2.04
C VAL A 49 9.72 -1.63 -3.17
N LEU A 50 10.64 -0.72 -3.52
CA LEU A 50 10.46 0.21 -4.63
C LEU A 50 10.45 -0.49 -5.99
N ALA A 51 11.35 -1.44 -6.22
CA ALA A 51 11.36 -2.23 -7.46
C ALA A 51 10.07 -3.04 -7.64
N ALA A 52 9.55 -3.66 -6.58
CA ALA A 52 8.27 -4.35 -6.60
C ALA A 52 7.10 -3.39 -6.85
N SER A 53 7.11 -2.21 -6.22
CA SER A 53 6.10 -1.18 -6.45
C SER A 53 6.08 -0.72 -7.91
N HIS A 54 7.25 -0.51 -8.49
CA HIS A 54 7.39 -0.14 -9.90
C HIS A 54 6.93 -1.25 -10.84
N ALA A 55 7.24 -2.52 -10.53
CA ALA A 55 6.76 -3.65 -11.33
C ALA A 55 5.22 -3.75 -11.34
N LEU A 56 4.55 -3.50 -10.20
CA LEU A 56 3.09 -3.44 -10.15
C LEU A 56 2.52 -2.27 -10.99
N PHE A 57 3.19 -1.12 -10.94
CA PHE A 57 2.81 0.03 -11.77
C PHE A 57 2.89 -0.29 -13.26
N GLU A 58 4.02 -0.83 -13.74
CA GLU A 58 4.21 -1.23 -15.14
C GLU A 58 3.23 -2.33 -15.58
N ALA A 59 2.84 -3.22 -14.67
CA ALA A 59 1.83 -4.24 -14.92
C ALA A 59 0.39 -3.69 -15.01
N GLY A 60 0.19 -2.38 -14.82
CA GLY A 60 -1.13 -1.75 -14.89
C GLY A 60 -2.01 -2.03 -13.66
N VAL A 61 -1.43 -2.44 -12.53
CA VAL A 61 -2.20 -2.74 -11.30
C VAL A 61 -2.94 -1.51 -10.78
N ALA A 62 -2.41 -0.31 -11.04
CA ALA A 62 -3.06 0.95 -10.70
C ALA A 62 -4.03 1.47 -11.79
N SER A 63 -4.21 0.75 -12.90
CA SER A 63 -5.08 1.18 -14.00
C SER A 63 -6.54 1.27 -13.55
N GLY A 64 -7.22 2.38 -13.90
CA GLY A 64 -8.60 2.65 -13.49
C GLY A 64 -8.73 3.48 -12.20
N MET A 65 -7.63 3.77 -11.51
CA MET A 65 -7.59 4.80 -10.47
C MET A 65 -7.66 6.18 -11.12
N VAL A 66 -8.85 6.77 -11.18
CA VAL A 66 -9.02 8.17 -11.58
C VAL A 66 -8.85 9.03 -10.33
N PRO A 67 -7.89 9.98 -10.28
CA PRO A 67 -7.84 10.95 -9.18
C PRO A 67 -9.20 11.65 -9.09
N PRO A 68 -9.77 11.85 -7.88
CA PRO A 68 -10.98 12.65 -7.76
C PRO A 68 -10.71 14.00 -8.42
N ALA A 69 -11.59 14.41 -9.36
CA ALA A 69 -11.51 15.73 -9.94
C ALA A 69 -11.57 16.74 -8.79
N GLY A 70 -10.52 17.55 -8.67
CA GLY A 70 -10.38 18.55 -7.62
C GLY A 70 -11.42 19.66 -7.70
#